data_AF-A0A1A9LDX9-F1
#
_entry.id   AF-A0A1A9LDX9-F1
#
_cell.length_a   1.000
_cell.length_b   1.000
_cell.length_c   1.000
_cell.angle_alpha   90.00
_cell.angle_beta   90.00
_cell.angle_gamma   90.00
#
_symmetry.space_group_name_H-M   'P 1'
#
loop_
_entity.id
_entity.type
_entity.pdbx_description
1 polymer ?
#
loop_
_entity_poly.entity_id
_entity_poly.type
_entity_poly.pdbx_seq_one_letter_code
_entity_poly.pdbx_strand_id
1 'polypeptide(L)'
;MKTLLVTIMSVFLFAFSCKDDAKTEQLNGLEGEVAEALDDAGIKAEDFIGNINELLTLEMAAKATGLPASEAETKHSKFSSLESLKYVWGSNRTRKVEVMKGNFMDVPLENVIELSWVKNTTLKQFKHDYHNPTPEEIKNAEAAMEKKMTELESDGKATPEQTNTASGIAKNSISKFKVNEVSNLGDYAVFVDSGIMGVTTRDLKVFYKGLSFTLRVDLSDDMQDNDQKAVTAAKMIIEEKLK
;
A
#
# COMPACT_ATOMS: atom_id res chain seq x y z
N MET A 1 19.51 14.96 7.68
CA MET A 1 19.72 13.89 6.67
C MET A 1 18.53 12.96 6.53
N LYS A 2 18.07 12.26 7.58
CA LYS A 2 16.90 11.36 7.50
C LYS A 2 15.59 12.04 7.09
N THR A 3 15.33 13.26 7.59
CA THR A 3 14.12 14.03 7.28
C THR A 3 14.07 14.55 5.84
N LEU A 4 15.20 14.95 5.27
CA LEU A 4 15.28 15.49 3.90
C LEU A 4 15.04 14.39 2.84
N LEU A 5 15.53 13.17 3.11
CA LEU A 5 15.37 12.01 2.23
C LEU A 5 13.90 11.56 2.17
N VAL A 6 13.19 11.63 3.30
CA VAL A 6 11.75 11.32 3.39
C VAL A 6 10.92 12.35 2.61
N THR A 7 11.30 13.64 2.62
CA THR A 7 10.61 14.70 1.87
C THR A 7 10.80 14.58 0.35
N ILE A 8 12.00 14.22 -0.11
CA ILE A 8 12.26 14.00 -1.55
C ILE A 8 11.50 12.75 -2.04
N MET A 9 11.46 11.69 -1.24
CA MET A 9 10.77 10.45 -1.59
C MET A 9 9.24 10.59 -1.65
N SER A 10 8.66 11.46 -0.80
CA SER A 10 7.22 11.77 -0.87
C SER A 10 6.87 12.53 -2.14
N VAL A 11 7.73 13.42 -2.64
CA VAL A 11 7.53 14.11 -3.93
C VAL A 11 7.57 13.14 -5.12
N PHE A 12 8.42 12.10 -5.09
CA PHE A 12 8.52 11.12 -6.17
C PHE A 12 7.33 10.15 -6.23
N LEU A 13 6.69 9.82 -5.10
CA LEU A 13 5.51 8.95 -5.05
C LEU A 13 4.25 9.62 -5.65
N PHE A 14 4.20 10.95 -5.73
CA PHE A 14 3.12 11.69 -6.39
C PHE A 14 3.35 11.94 -7.89
N ALA A 15 4.49 11.53 -8.45
CA ALA A 15 4.82 11.79 -9.86
C ALA A 15 4.00 10.97 -10.88
N PHE A 16 3.24 9.96 -10.43
CA PHE A 16 2.29 9.23 -11.28
C PHE A 16 1.01 10.02 -11.59
N SER A 17 0.86 11.24 -11.04
CA SER A 17 -0.28 12.11 -11.29
C SER A 17 0.05 13.34 -12.16
N CYS A 18 1.26 13.43 -12.71
CA CYS A 18 1.67 14.62 -13.46
C CYS A 18 1.42 14.49 -14.96
N LYS A 19 0.22 14.92 -15.40
CA LYS A 19 0.04 15.61 -16.68
C LYS A 19 -0.05 17.11 -16.40
N ASP A 20 0.53 17.89 -17.32
CA ASP A 20 0.86 19.32 -17.21
C ASP A 20 -0.16 20.22 -16.51
N ASP A 21 0.36 21.17 -15.72
CA ASP A 21 -0.22 22.45 -15.31
C ASP A 21 -1.75 22.58 -15.36
N ALA A 22 -2.43 21.73 -14.58
CA ALA A 22 -3.69 22.07 -13.96
C ALA A 22 -3.45 22.07 -12.45
N LYS A 23 -3.37 23.28 -11.88
CA LYS A 23 -3.50 23.56 -10.44
C LYS A 23 -4.41 22.55 -9.79
N THR A 24 -4.06 22.02 -8.61
CA THR A 24 -4.84 21.70 -7.39
C THR A 24 -6.36 21.38 -7.47
N GLU A 25 -6.93 21.22 -8.65
CA GLU A 25 -8.34 21.07 -9.00
C GLU A 25 -8.58 19.68 -9.57
N GLN A 26 -7.57 18.95 -10.07
CA GLN A 26 -7.78 17.56 -10.50
C GLN A 26 -7.85 16.58 -9.32
N LEU A 27 -7.13 16.84 -8.22
CA LEU A 27 -7.34 16.11 -6.96
C LEU A 27 -8.74 16.43 -6.39
N ASN A 28 -9.14 17.70 -6.37
CA ASN A 28 -10.47 18.10 -5.88
C ASN A 28 -11.62 17.69 -6.84
N GLY A 29 -11.34 17.58 -8.14
CA GLY A 29 -12.33 17.23 -9.17
C GLY A 29 -12.62 15.74 -9.20
N LEU A 30 -11.59 14.90 -9.04
CA LEU A 30 -11.79 13.47 -8.81
C LEU A 30 -12.37 13.20 -7.43
N GLU A 31 -11.94 13.89 -6.37
CA GLU A 31 -12.55 13.77 -5.04
C GLU A 31 -14.02 14.22 -5.06
N GLY A 32 -14.38 15.24 -5.85
CA GLY A 32 -15.74 15.69 -6.08
C GLY A 32 -16.61 14.70 -6.87
N GLU A 33 -16.11 14.18 -8.00
CA GLU A 33 -16.79 13.12 -8.78
C GLU A 33 -16.90 11.80 -7.99
N VAL A 34 -15.89 11.49 -7.16
CA VAL A 34 -15.91 10.34 -6.25
C VAL A 34 -16.95 10.57 -5.14
N ALA A 35 -17.01 11.76 -4.53
CA ALA A 35 -18.02 12.06 -3.52
C ALA A 35 -19.46 11.97 -4.05
N GLU A 36 -19.70 12.40 -5.29
CA GLU A 36 -21.03 12.36 -5.94
C GLU A 36 -21.41 10.92 -6.37
N ALA A 37 -20.43 10.09 -6.77
CA ALA A 37 -20.65 8.68 -7.13
C ALA A 37 -20.71 7.72 -5.92
N LEU A 38 -20.21 8.14 -4.76
CA LEU A 38 -20.20 7.34 -3.53
C LEU A 38 -21.52 7.39 -2.77
N ASP A 39 -22.40 8.35 -3.03
CA ASP A 39 -23.68 8.44 -2.30
C ASP A 39 -24.63 7.27 -2.61
N ASP A 40 -24.41 6.53 -3.70
CA ASP A 40 -25.10 5.27 -4.04
C ASP A 40 -24.45 4.03 -3.40
N ALA A 41 -23.21 4.14 -2.90
CA ALA A 41 -22.48 3.06 -2.26
C ALA A 41 -22.76 3.09 -0.74
N GLY A 42 -23.69 2.26 -0.28
CA GLY A 42 -24.13 2.26 1.13
C GLY A 42 -23.07 1.95 2.21
N ILE A 43 -21.78 1.82 1.87
CA ILE A 43 -20.67 1.56 2.81
C ILE A 43 -19.71 2.76 2.78
N LYS A 44 -19.56 3.44 3.92
CA LYS A 44 -18.68 4.61 4.05
C LYS A 44 -17.47 4.27 4.91
N ALA A 45 -16.27 4.70 4.51
CA ALA A 45 -15.04 4.49 5.26
C ALA A 45 -15.07 5.28 6.57
N GLU A 46 -15.80 6.40 6.58
CA GLU A 46 -16.07 7.21 7.76
C GLU A 46 -16.76 6.40 8.87
N ASP A 47 -17.57 5.39 8.51
CA ASP A 47 -18.24 4.49 9.46
C ASP A 47 -17.24 3.67 10.30
N PHE A 48 -16.01 3.54 9.82
CA PHE A 48 -14.95 2.72 10.44
C PHE A 48 -13.82 3.54 11.06
N ILE A 49 -13.92 4.88 11.09
CA ILE A 49 -12.91 5.72 11.74
C ILE A 49 -12.85 5.41 13.24
N GLY A 50 -11.67 5.00 13.71
CA GLY A 50 -11.42 4.58 15.09
C GLY A 50 -11.93 3.17 15.42
N ASN A 51 -12.60 2.52 14.47
CA ASN A 51 -13.30 1.24 14.63
C ASN A 51 -12.83 0.20 13.60
N ILE A 52 -11.63 0.35 13.04
CA ILE A 52 -11.07 -0.59 12.06
C ILE A 52 -10.94 -2.03 12.61
N ASN A 53 -10.94 -2.20 13.93
CA ASN A 53 -11.02 -3.49 14.63
C ASN A 53 -12.40 -4.16 14.54
N GLU A 54 -13.44 -3.44 14.17
CA GLU A 54 -14.74 -4.01 13.84
C GLU A 54 -14.73 -4.66 12.45
N LEU A 55 -13.90 -4.16 11.52
CA LEU A 55 -13.69 -4.75 10.20
C LEU A 55 -12.85 -6.03 10.28
N LEU A 56 -11.62 -5.94 10.80
CA LEU A 56 -10.78 -7.11 11.03
C LEU A 56 -10.69 -7.36 12.54
N THR A 57 -11.47 -8.32 13.04
CA THR A 57 -11.40 -8.71 14.45
C THR A 57 -10.22 -9.67 14.72
N LEU A 58 -9.85 -9.81 15.99
CA LEU A 58 -8.79 -10.74 16.40
C LEU A 58 -9.17 -12.19 16.08
N GLU A 59 -10.44 -12.56 16.23
CA GLU A 59 -10.95 -13.90 15.93
C GLU A 59 -10.85 -14.20 14.43
N MET A 60 -11.18 -13.23 13.57
CA MET A 60 -11.00 -13.34 12.13
C MET A 60 -9.53 -13.50 11.77
N ALA A 61 -8.66 -12.67 12.37
CA ALA A 61 -7.23 -12.74 12.17
C ALA A 61 -6.69 -14.12 12.58
N ALA A 62 -6.98 -14.58 13.79
CA ALA A 62 -6.60 -15.90 14.30
C ALA A 62 -7.11 -17.05 13.43
N LYS A 63 -8.38 -16.99 12.99
CA LYS A 63 -8.98 -17.99 12.11
C LYS A 63 -8.32 -18.01 10.72
N ALA A 64 -8.02 -16.84 10.16
CA ALA A 64 -7.33 -16.75 8.89
C ALA A 64 -5.92 -17.33 9.01
N THR A 65 -5.13 -16.86 9.97
CA THR A 65 -3.72 -17.26 10.13
C THR A 65 -3.59 -18.72 10.58
N GLY A 66 -4.52 -19.21 11.40
CA GLY A 66 -4.38 -20.47 12.13
C GLY A 66 -3.56 -20.32 13.41
N LEU A 67 -3.24 -19.10 13.81
CA LEU A 67 -2.51 -18.78 15.04
C LEU A 67 -3.49 -18.48 16.18
N PRO A 68 -3.16 -18.83 17.43
CA PRO A 68 -4.05 -18.65 18.56
C PRO A 68 -4.25 -17.16 18.89
N ALA A 69 -5.51 -16.74 19.05
CA ALA A 69 -5.87 -15.38 19.42
C ALA A 69 -5.21 -14.93 20.74
N SER A 70 -5.06 -15.84 21.70
CA SER A 70 -4.48 -15.56 23.03
C SER A 70 -3.00 -15.17 23.00
N GLU A 71 -2.29 -15.46 21.91
CA GLU A 71 -0.87 -15.13 21.76
C GLU A 71 -0.64 -13.88 20.91
N ALA A 72 -1.71 -13.30 20.36
CA ALA A 72 -1.62 -12.14 19.50
C ALA A 72 -1.46 -10.85 20.31
N GLU A 73 -0.50 -10.01 19.94
CA GLU A 73 -0.47 -8.61 20.32
C GLU A 73 -1.24 -7.78 19.28
N THR A 74 -2.12 -6.90 19.76
CA THR A 74 -2.86 -5.96 18.91
C THR A 74 -2.14 -4.62 18.88
N LYS A 75 -1.73 -4.16 17.70
CA LYS A 75 -1.09 -2.86 17.48
C LYS A 75 -1.99 -2.02 16.57
N HIS A 76 -2.53 -0.94 17.11
CA HIS A 76 -3.33 0.04 16.36
C HIS A 76 -2.53 1.32 16.15
N SER A 77 -2.52 1.84 14.92
CA SER A 77 -1.80 3.05 14.57
C SER A 77 -2.66 3.96 13.70
N LYS A 78 -2.67 5.24 14.03
CA LYS A 78 -3.37 6.31 13.31
C LYS A 78 -2.37 7.40 12.94
N PHE A 79 -2.24 7.68 11.66
CA PHE A 79 -1.47 8.78 11.13
C PHE A 79 -2.33 9.61 10.17
N SER A 80 -2.71 10.83 10.59
CA SER A 80 -3.69 11.65 9.87
C SER A 80 -5.02 10.88 9.68
N SER A 81 -5.55 10.82 8.47
CA SER A 81 -6.71 10.03 8.06
C SER A 81 -6.40 8.55 7.81
N LEU A 82 -5.14 8.12 7.93
CA LEU A 82 -4.74 6.73 7.69
C LEU A 82 -4.71 5.96 9.01
N GLU A 83 -5.59 4.97 9.11
CA GLU A 83 -5.62 4.02 10.20
C GLU A 83 -5.11 2.65 9.75
N SER A 84 -4.48 1.94 10.69
CA SER A 84 -3.97 0.60 10.51
C SER A 84 -4.16 -0.20 11.80
N LEU A 85 -4.53 -1.46 11.63
CA LEU A 85 -4.67 -2.43 12.70
C LEU A 85 -3.85 -3.66 12.36
N LYS A 86 -3.02 -4.06 13.30
CA LYS A 86 -2.08 -5.15 13.15
C LYS A 86 -2.24 -6.15 14.28
N TYR A 87 -2.35 -7.42 13.92
CA TYR A 87 -2.25 -8.53 14.86
C TYR A 87 -0.90 -9.22 14.65
N VAL A 88 -0.18 -9.39 15.74
CA VAL A 88 1.23 -9.79 15.74
C VAL A 88 1.40 -11.02 16.62
N TRP A 89 2.10 -12.03 16.12
CA TRP A 89 2.52 -13.19 16.90
C TRP A 89 4.04 -13.31 16.91
N GLY A 90 4.56 -13.83 18.01
CA GLY A 90 5.96 -14.21 18.12
C GLY A 90 6.37 -15.19 17.03
N SER A 91 7.60 -15.05 16.55
CA SER A 91 8.14 -15.89 15.49
C SER A 91 9.66 -16.02 15.64
N ASN A 92 10.21 -17.11 15.13
CA ASN A 92 11.64 -17.37 15.04
C ASN A 92 12.22 -17.02 13.66
N ARG A 93 11.40 -16.44 12.75
CA ARG A 93 11.83 -16.05 11.41
C ARG A 93 12.76 -14.84 11.46
N THR A 94 13.68 -14.78 10.51
CA THR A 94 14.57 -13.63 10.29
C THR A 94 14.64 -13.30 8.81
N ARG A 95 14.76 -12.01 8.48
CA ARG A 95 15.00 -11.54 7.11
C ARG A 95 16.36 -10.88 7.02
N LYS A 96 17.12 -11.26 6.00
CA LYS A 96 18.36 -10.60 5.64
C LYS A 96 18.05 -9.29 4.92
N VAL A 97 18.48 -8.17 5.50
CA VAL A 97 18.27 -6.82 4.95
C VAL A 97 19.63 -6.19 4.65
N GLU A 98 19.77 -5.60 3.46
CA GLU A 98 20.95 -4.79 3.12
C GLU A 98 20.83 -3.41 3.77
N VAL A 99 21.74 -3.10 4.70
CA VAL A 99 21.72 -1.85 5.46
C VAL A 99 22.65 -0.80 4.84
N MET A 100 23.69 -1.25 4.16
CA MET A 100 24.61 -0.47 3.33
C MET A 100 25.12 -1.38 2.22
N LYS A 101 25.60 -0.80 1.11
CA LYS A 101 26.08 -1.55 -0.06
C LYS A 101 27.05 -2.69 0.35
N GLY A 102 26.63 -3.94 0.16
CA GLY A 102 27.39 -5.15 0.49
C GLY A 102 27.34 -5.60 1.95
N ASN A 103 26.69 -4.84 2.84
CA ASN A 103 26.54 -5.14 4.27
C ASN A 103 25.11 -5.56 4.58
N PHE A 104 24.96 -6.76 5.12
CA PHE A 104 23.66 -7.36 5.44
C PHE A 104 23.51 -7.60 6.94
N MET A 105 22.28 -7.48 7.44
CA MET A 105 21.91 -7.79 8.80
C MET A 105 20.69 -8.71 8.80
N ASP A 106 20.69 -9.71 9.69
CA ASP A 106 19.51 -10.54 9.94
C ASP A 106 18.61 -9.82 10.95
N VAL A 107 17.40 -9.48 10.49
CA VAL A 107 16.38 -8.77 11.28
C VAL A 107 15.29 -9.77 11.66
N PRO A 108 14.97 -9.94 12.95
CA PRO A 108 13.83 -10.76 13.37
C PRO A 108 12.53 -10.31 12.71
N LEU A 109 11.73 -11.27 12.26
CA LEU A 109 10.40 -11.05 11.73
C LEU A 109 9.35 -11.56 12.71
N GLU A 110 8.31 -10.77 12.90
CA GLU A 110 7.09 -11.21 13.58
C GLU A 110 6.12 -11.82 12.55
N ASN A 111 5.22 -12.68 13.02
CA ASN A 111 4.09 -13.13 12.20
C ASN A 111 2.99 -12.07 12.26
N VAL A 112 2.50 -11.64 11.11
CA VAL A 112 1.66 -10.44 11.01
C VAL A 112 0.48 -10.67 10.07
N ILE A 113 -0.67 -10.16 10.49
CA ILE A 113 -1.74 -9.71 9.60
C ILE A 113 -2.09 -8.25 9.91
N GLU A 114 -2.21 -7.43 8.88
CA GLU A 114 -2.46 -5.99 8.99
C GLU A 114 -3.58 -5.56 8.04
N LEU A 115 -4.58 -4.86 8.58
CA LEU A 115 -5.59 -4.12 7.83
C LEU A 115 -5.21 -2.64 7.81
N SER A 116 -5.22 -2.03 6.62
CA SER A 116 -4.90 -0.62 6.44
C SER A 116 -5.59 -0.04 5.21
N TRP A 117 -5.45 1.27 4.99
CA TRP A 117 -5.95 1.97 3.80
C TRP A 117 -7.44 1.73 3.53
N VAL A 118 -8.23 1.70 4.61
CA VAL A 118 -9.69 1.72 4.53
C VAL A 118 -10.12 3.11 4.07
N LYS A 119 -10.63 3.21 2.84
CA LYS A 119 -11.02 4.49 2.23
C LYS A 119 -12.17 4.29 1.25
N ASN A 120 -12.99 5.32 1.06
CA ASN A 120 -13.92 5.32 -0.04
C ASN A 120 -13.21 5.55 -1.37
N THR A 121 -13.73 4.92 -2.43
CA THR A 121 -13.26 5.12 -3.79
C THR A 121 -14.29 4.61 -4.80
N THR A 122 -14.06 4.83 -6.09
CA THR A 122 -14.86 4.22 -7.16
C THR A 122 -14.12 3.03 -7.76
N LEU A 123 -14.83 2.10 -8.40
CA LEU A 123 -14.19 0.99 -9.11
C LEU A 123 -13.20 1.48 -10.19
N LYS A 124 -13.57 2.56 -10.89
CA LYS A 124 -12.71 3.20 -11.90
C LYS A 124 -11.41 3.68 -11.27
N GLN A 125 -11.50 4.41 -10.15
CA GLN A 125 -10.32 4.90 -9.45
C GLN A 125 -9.48 3.76 -8.89
N PHE A 126 -10.10 2.74 -8.28
CA PHE A 126 -9.39 1.57 -7.78
C PHE A 126 -8.59 0.86 -8.87
N LYS A 127 -9.19 0.65 -10.06
CA LYS A 127 -8.50 0.04 -11.20
C LYS A 127 -7.40 0.93 -11.77
N HIS A 128 -7.54 2.24 -11.69
CA HIS A 128 -6.51 3.20 -12.07
C HIS A 128 -5.37 3.28 -11.03
N ASP A 129 -5.65 3.10 -9.75
CA ASP A 129 -4.61 3.10 -8.70
C ASP A 129 -3.80 1.80 -8.73
N TYR A 130 -4.43 0.70 -9.15
CA TYR A 130 -3.86 -0.64 -9.10
C TYR A 130 -3.94 -1.33 -10.47
N HIS A 131 -3.18 -0.81 -11.44
CA HIS A 131 -2.90 -1.46 -12.72
C HIS A 131 -1.41 -1.64 -12.94
N ASN A 132 -1.02 -2.59 -13.80
CA ASN A 132 0.36 -2.65 -14.27
C ASN A 132 0.65 -1.44 -15.17
N PRO A 133 1.69 -0.63 -14.87
CA PRO A 133 2.02 0.53 -15.68
C PRO A 133 2.32 0.14 -17.12
N THR A 134 1.77 0.93 -18.04
CA THR A 134 2.07 0.82 -19.46
C THR A 134 3.47 1.38 -19.78
N PRO A 135 4.08 0.99 -20.91
CA PRO A 135 5.35 1.58 -21.34
C PRO A 135 5.32 3.11 -21.47
N GLU A 136 4.17 3.66 -21.87
CA GLU A 136 3.98 5.11 -21.99
C GLU A 136 3.94 5.80 -20.62
N GLU A 137 3.21 5.23 -19.65
CA GLU A 137 3.18 5.75 -18.28
C GLU A 137 4.57 5.69 -17.62
N ILE A 138 5.32 4.61 -17.83
CA ILE A 138 6.71 4.51 -17.34
C ILE A 138 7.57 5.61 -17.96
N LYS A 139 7.50 5.81 -19.28
CA LYS A 139 8.27 6.85 -19.98
C LYS A 139 7.92 8.25 -19.47
N ASN A 140 6.63 8.53 -19.27
CA ASN A 140 6.16 9.81 -18.77
C ASN A 140 6.62 10.04 -17.33
N ALA A 141 6.57 9.01 -16.48
CA ALA A 141 7.09 9.07 -15.12
C ALA A 141 8.60 9.32 -15.11
N GLU A 142 9.39 8.66 -15.97
CA GLU A 142 10.84 8.90 -16.08
C GLU A 142 11.16 10.34 -16.48
N ALA A 143 10.44 10.90 -17.46
CA ALA A 143 10.64 12.29 -17.88
C ALA A 143 10.27 13.29 -16.78
N ALA A 144 9.17 13.06 -16.06
CA ALA A 144 8.77 13.89 -14.92
C ALA A 144 9.80 13.81 -13.77
N MET A 145 10.35 12.63 -13.52
CA MET A 145 11.42 12.44 -12.54
C MET A 145 12.68 13.24 -12.91
N GLU A 146 13.14 13.13 -14.15
CA GLU A 146 14.34 13.85 -14.63
C GLU A 146 14.18 15.36 -14.56
N LYS A 147 13.00 15.88 -14.96
CA LYS A 147 12.66 17.29 -14.81
C LYS A 147 12.75 17.72 -13.34
N LYS A 148 12.16 16.93 -12.42
CA LYS A 148 12.16 17.27 -11.00
C LYS A 148 13.54 17.19 -10.35
N MET A 149 14.37 16.25 -10.77
CA MET A 149 15.78 16.16 -10.34
C MET A 149 16.53 17.43 -10.75
N THR A 150 16.40 17.85 -12.00
CA THR A 150 17.05 19.06 -12.53
C THR A 150 16.63 20.31 -11.76
N GLU A 151 15.32 20.46 -11.49
CA GLU A 151 14.79 21.57 -10.68
C GLU A 151 15.38 21.59 -9.25
N LEU A 152 15.46 20.44 -8.59
CA LEU A 152 15.97 20.36 -7.21
C LEU A 152 17.47 20.64 -7.12
N GLU A 153 18.23 20.22 -8.13
CA GLU A 153 19.66 20.52 -8.26
C GLU A 153 19.90 22.00 -8.54
N SER A 154 19.15 22.60 -9.48
CA SER A 154 19.26 24.02 -9.78
C SER A 154 18.89 24.92 -8.61
N ASP A 155 17.91 24.50 -7.81
CA ASP A 155 17.47 25.20 -6.61
C ASP A 155 18.43 25.00 -5.41
N GLY A 156 19.48 24.18 -5.55
CA GLY A 156 20.39 23.83 -4.45
C GLY A 156 19.72 23.05 -3.32
N LYS A 157 18.53 22.48 -3.54
CA LYS A 157 17.75 21.71 -2.56
C LYS A 157 18.22 20.26 -2.46
N ALA A 158 18.92 19.77 -3.47
CA ALA A 158 19.52 18.44 -3.50
C ALA A 158 20.85 18.45 -4.28
N THR A 159 21.75 17.54 -3.93
CA THR A 159 22.96 17.29 -4.72
C THR A 159 22.70 16.27 -5.84
N PRO A 160 23.52 16.26 -6.92
CA PRO A 160 23.41 15.25 -7.97
C PRO A 160 23.50 13.80 -7.46
N GLU A 161 24.25 13.56 -6.38
CA GLU A 161 24.33 12.23 -5.77
C GLU A 161 23.00 11.81 -5.12
N GLN A 162 22.32 12.76 -4.46
CA GLN A 162 21.04 12.51 -3.80
C GLN A 162 19.91 12.25 -4.81
N THR A 163 19.84 13.05 -5.87
CA THR A 163 18.84 12.89 -6.94
C THR A 163 19.06 11.59 -7.72
N ASN A 164 20.31 11.25 -8.09
CA ASN A 164 20.63 10.00 -8.76
C ASN A 164 20.29 8.77 -7.89
N THR A 165 20.59 8.83 -6.59
CA THR A 165 20.22 7.76 -5.66
C THR A 165 18.69 7.59 -5.57
N ALA A 166 17.96 8.70 -5.42
CA ALA A 166 16.50 8.67 -5.37
C ALA A 166 15.88 8.12 -6.66
N SER A 167 16.40 8.52 -7.82
CA SER A 167 15.99 8.00 -9.14
C SER A 167 16.24 6.50 -9.27
N GLY A 168 17.42 6.03 -8.84
CA GLY A 168 17.73 4.60 -8.82
C GLY A 168 16.76 3.79 -7.95
N ILE A 169 16.40 4.31 -6.77
CA ILE A 169 15.41 3.68 -5.90
C ILE A 169 14.03 3.65 -6.58
N ALA A 170 13.58 4.78 -7.12
CA ALA A 170 12.27 4.89 -7.78
C ALA A 170 12.15 3.94 -8.99
N LYS A 171 13.15 3.90 -9.87
CA LYS A 171 13.18 2.98 -11.01
C LYS A 171 13.16 1.52 -10.59
N ASN A 172 13.92 1.17 -9.55
CA ASN A 172 13.89 -0.17 -8.99
C ASN A 172 12.51 -0.51 -8.39
N SER A 173 11.86 0.43 -7.69
CA SER A 173 10.49 0.24 -7.18
C SER A 173 9.48 0.03 -8.31
N ILE A 174 9.53 0.83 -9.38
CA ILE A 174 8.69 0.67 -10.58
C ILE A 174 8.87 -0.73 -11.18
N SER A 175 10.13 -1.18 -11.33
CA SER A 175 10.41 -2.49 -11.94
C SER A 175 9.89 -3.69 -11.12
N LYS A 176 9.69 -3.49 -9.82
CA LYS A 176 9.16 -4.51 -8.90
C LYS A 176 7.66 -4.42 -8.75
N PHE A 177 7.05 -3.31 -9.16
CA PHE A 177 5.62 -3.11 -9.06
C PHE A 177 4.90 -4.06 -10.02
N LYS A 178 4.06 -4.93 -9.46
CA LYS A 178 3.24 -5.86 -10.24
C LYS A 178 1.88 -6.01 -9.61
N VAL A 179 0.86 -6.00 -10.46
CA VAL A 179 -0.53 -6.20 -10.08
C VAL A 179 -1.01 -7.52 -10.67
N ASN A 180 -1.58 -8.37 -9.81
CA ASN A 180 -2.16 -9.66 -10.19
C ASN A 180 -3.61 -9.71 -9.73
N GLU A 181 -4.56 -9.86 -10.65
CA GLU A 181 -5.97 -9.94 -10.31
C GLU A 181 -6.30 -11.18 -9.47
N VAL A 182 -7.23 -11.00 -8.53
CA VAL A 182 -7.78 -12.06 -7.68
C VAL A 182 -9.24 -12.27 -8.05
N SER A 183 -9.53 -13.41 -8.66
CA SER A 183 -10.90 -13.78 -9.01
C SER A 183 -11.75 -14.08 -7.77
N ASN A 184 -13.05 -13.79 -7.84
CA ASN A 184 -14.06 -14.18 -6.83
C ASN A 184 -13.83 -13.59 -5.42
N LEU A 185 -13.35 -12.35 -5.34
CA LEU A 185 -13.20 -11.62 -4.09
C LEU A 185 -13.63 -10.15 -4.25
N GLY A 186 -14.61 -9.72 -3.43
CA GLY A 186 -15.20 -8.39 -3.57
C GLY A 186 -15.83 -8.16 -4.93
N ASP A 187 -15.97 -6.88 -5.31
CA ASP A 187 -16.33 -6.50 -6.68
C ASP A 187 -15.09 -6.50 -7.58
N TYR A 188 -13.92 -6.24 -6.99
CA TYR A 188 -12.62 -6.35 -7.64
C TYR A 188 -11.52 -6.47 -6.59
N ALA A 189 -10.50 -7.29 -6.85
CA ALA A 189 -9.37 -7.44 -5.94
C ALA A 189 -8.08 -7.77 -6.71
N VAL A 190 -6.96 -7.35 -6.15
CA VAL A 190 -5.64 -7.54 -6.74
C VAL A 190 -4.59 -7.76 -5.65
N PHE A 191 -3.59 -8.58 -5.95
CA PHE A 191 -2.33 -8.55 -5.22
C PHE A 191 -1.38 -7.56 -5.86
N VAL A 192 -0.76 -6.73 -5.02
CA VAL A 192 0.23 -5.73 -5.44
C VAL A 192 1.58 -6.07 -4.83
N ASP A 193 2.54 -6.41 -5.68
CA ASP A 193 3.94 -6.46 -5.31
C ASP A 193 4.48 -5.02 -5.26
N SER A 194 5.07 -4.64 -4.13
CA SER A 194 5.75 -3.36 -3.96
C SER A 194 7.12 -3.59 -3.36
N GLY A 195 8.10 -2.78 -3.73
CA GLY A 195 9.47 -2.97 -3.26
C GLY A 195 10.13 -1.66 -2.88
N ILE A 196 10.63 -1.56 -1.65
CA ILE A 196 11.45 -0.44 -1.18
C ILE A 196 12.73 -1.01 -0.57
N MET A 197 13.89 -0.45 -0.93
CA MET A 197 15.19 -0.82 -0.37
C MET A 197 15.46 -2.34 -0.42
N GLY A 198 15.18 -2.98 -1.56
CA GLY A 198 15.46 -4.40 -1.75
C GLY A 198 14.42 -5.36 -1.18
N VAL A 199 13.56 -4.94 -0.25
CA VAL A 199 12.50 -5.77 0.33
C VAL A 199 11.24 -5.66 -0.53
N THR A 200 10.79 -6.78 -1.08
CA THR A 200 9.49 -6.88 -1.73
C THR A 200 8.44 -7.28 -0.70
N THR A 201 7.34 -6.54 -0.65
CA THR A 201 6.13 -6.86 0.08
C THR A 201 5.00 -7.09 -0.90
N ARG A 202 4.05 -7.92 -0.51
CA ARG A 202 2.88 -8.24 -1.33
C ARG A 202 1.64 -8.01 -0.49
N ASP A 203 0.81 -7.10 -0.96
CA ASP A 203 -0.41 -6.69 -0.27
C ASP A 203 -1.63 -7.06 -1.12
N LEU A 204 -2.66 -7.61 -0.48
CA LEU A 204 -3.96 -7.79 -1.09
C LEU A 204 -4.75 -6.48 -0.98
N LYS A 205 -5.22 -5.97 -2.11
CA LYS A 205 -6.08 -4.78 -2.17
C LYS A 205 -7.44 -5.19 -2.69
N VAL A 206 -8.48 -4.74 -2.00
CA VAL A 206 -9.85 -5.18 -2.25
C VAL A 206 -10.74 -3.97 -2.40
N PHE A 207 -11.61 -4.02 -3.39
CA PHE A 207 -12.70 -3.08 -3.62
C PHE A 207 -14.04 -3.82 -3.47
N TYR A 208 -14.94 -3.25 -2.67
CA TYR A 208 -16.28 -3.78 -2.48
C TYR A 208 -17.24 -2.65 -2.13
N LYS A 209 -18.29 -2.46 -2.95
CA LYS A 209 -19.37 -1.48 -2.75
C LYS A 209 -18.86 -0.09 -2.33
N GLY A 210 -17.91 0.48 -3.07
CA GLY A 210 -17.38 1.82 -2.82
C GLY A 210 -16.35 1.94 -1.70
N LEU A 211 -16.06 0.84 -0.99
CA LEU A 211 -14.99 0.76 0.01
C LEU A 211 -13.77 0.04 -0.56
N SER A 212 -12.59 0.63 -0.36
CA SER A 212 -11.29 0.00 -0.60
C SER A 212 -10.63 -0.31 0.72
N PHE A 213 -9.96 -1.46 0.84
CA PHE A 213 -9.08 -1.78 1.96
C PHE A 213 -7.87 -2.62 1.52
N THR A 214 -6.81 -2.59 2.32
CA THR A 214 -5.56 -3.33 2.09
C THR A 214 -5.31 -4.31 3.23
N LEU A 215 -4.98 -5.56 2.88
CA LEU A 215 -4.51 -6.58 3.80
C LEU A 215 -3.07 -6.96 3.47
N ARG A 216 -2.22 -6.92 4.49
CA ARG A 216 -0.86 -7.47 4.42
C ARG A 216 -0.76 -8.67 5.34
N VAL A 217 -0.23 -9.77 4.83
CA VAL A 217 0.03 -10.99 5.59
C VAL A 217 1.49 -11.38 5.41
N ASP A 218 2.19 -11.59 6.52
CA ASP A 218 3.59 -12.03 6.56
C ASP A 218 3.71 -13.06 7.68
N LEU A 219 3.42 -14.33 7.37
CA LEU A 219 3.46 -15.46 8.32
C LEU A 219 4.57 -16.45 8.01
N SER A 220 4.96 -16.54 6.74
CA SER A 220 6.01 -17.42 6.25
C SER A 220 6.72 -16.83 5.03
N ASP A 221 7.78 -17.49 4.56
CA ASP A 221 8.43 -17.16 3.29
C ASP A 221 7.66 -17.72 2.07
N ASP A 222 6.60 -18.52 2.31
CA ASP A 222 5.70 -18.99 1.27
C ASP A 222 4.66 -17.92 0.95
N MET A 223 4.87 -17.26 -0.19
CA MET A 223 3.97 -16.22 -0.68
C MET A 223 2.56 -16.74 -0.98
N GLN A 224 2.40 -18.00 -1.43
CA GLN A 224 1.09 -18.55 -1.75
C GLN A 224 0.27 -18.80 -0.47
N ASP A 225 0.92 -19.28 0.59
CA ASP A 225 0.26 -19.41 1.90
C ASP A 225 -0.17 -18.03 2.40
N ASN A 226 0.74 -17.03 2.43
CA ASN A 226 0.37 -15.67 2.83
C ASN A 226 -0.79 -15.09 1.99
N ASP A 227 -0.77 -15.27 0.67
CA ASP A 227 -1.85 -14.85 -0.24
C ASP A 227 -3.18 -15.54 0.11
N GLN A 228 -3.18 -16.85 0.33
CA GLN A 228 -4.39 -17.60 0.72
C GLN A 228 -4.98 -17.09 2.05
N LYS A 229 -4.11 -16.77 3.00
CA LYS A 229 -4.48 -16.26 4.33
C LYS A 229 -5.07 -14.85 4.23
N ALA A 230 -4.49 -13.99 3.39
CA ALA A 230 -5.02 -12.66 3.10
C ALA A 230 -6.40 -12.74 2.44
N VAL A 231 -6.59 -13.63 1.46
CA VAL A 231 -7.89 -13.85 0.80
C VAL A 231 -8.93 -14.38 1.79
N THR A 232 -8.54 -15.31 2.67
CA THR A 232 -9.43 -15.84 3.73
C THR A 232 -9.90 -14.72 4.66
N ALA A 233 -8.99 -13.86 5.12
CA ALA A 233 -9.35 -12.71 5.95
C ALA A 233 -10.26 -11.73 5.20
N ALA A 234 -9.94 -11.38 3.95
CA ALA A 234 -10.76 -10.49 3.13
C ALA A 234 -12.19 -11.00 2.95
N LYS A 235 -12.36 -12.32 2.73
CA LYS A 235 -13.68 -12.94 2.63
C LYS A 235 -14.47 -12.78 3.92
N MET A 236 -13.87 -13.02 5.09
CA MET A 236 -14.54 -12.83 6.37
C MET A 236 -14.95 -11.37 6.61
N ILE A 237 -14.09 -10.40 6.27
CA ILE A 237 -14.44 -8.97 6.35
C ILE A 237 -15.67 -8.69 5.48
N ILE A 238 -15.64 -9.11 4.21
CA ILE A 238 -16.76 -8.86 3.28
C ILE A 238 -18.04 -9.54 3.78
N GLU A 239 -17.95 -10.82 4.16
CA GLU A 239 -19.12 -11.64 4.45
C GLU A 239 -19.77 -11.36 5.80
N GLU A 240 -18.97 -11.02 6.80
CA GLU A 240 -19.45 -10.86 8.17
C GLU A 240 -19.62 -9.39 8.57
N LYS A 241 -18.98 -8.45 7.86
CA LYS A 241 -18.98 -7.01 8.23
C LYS A 241 -19.55 -6.07 7.18
N LEU A 242 -19.48 -6.43 5.89
CA LEU A 242 -19.83 -5.53 4.80
C LEU A 242 -21.04 -5.97 3.94
N LYS A 243 -21.48 -7.23 4.05
CA LYS A 243 -22.67 -7.75 3.37
C LYS A 243 -23.93 -7.38 4.10
#